data_AF-A0A1A9M779-F1
#
_entry.id   AF-A0A1A9M779-F1
#
_cell.length_a   1.000
_cell.length_b   1.000
_cell.length_c   1.000
_cell.angle_alpha   90.00
_cell.angle_beta   90.00
_cell.angle_gamma   90.00
#
_symmetry.space_group_name_H-M   'P 1'
#
loop_
_entity.id
_entity.type
_entity.pdbx_description
1 polymer ?
#
loop_
_entity_poly.entity_id
_entity_poly.type
_entity_poly.pdbx_seq_one_letter_code
_entity_poly.pdbx_strand_id
1 'polypeptide(L)'
;MLVVNDTRLNWRHNDQVLELVTTGDGLLVTQASVALDLQLQRGDRVRTAGRTQITAVAHLLDALRAAAGKPIVMEVLRDGVQLRLTWAAASYAPLLPPIAPLPPTPR
;
A
#
# COMPACT_ATOMS: atom_id res chain seq x y z
N MET A 1 8.43 -11.09 3.98
CA MET A 1 7.25 -11.45 4.78
C MET A 1 6.22 -10.32 4.72
N LEU A 2 5.00 -10.65 4.32
CA LEU A 2 3.86 -9.74 4.33
C LEU A 2 2.84 -10.26 5.35
N VAL A 3 2.44 -9.41 6.29
CA VAL A 3 1.40 -9.66 7.28
C VAL A 3 0.34 -8.59 7.13
N VAL A 4 -0.89 -9.00 6.86
CA VAL A 4 -2.03 -8.10 6.69
C VAL A 4 -3.11 -8.52 7.67
N ASN A 5 -3.65 -7.56 8.40
CA ASN A 5 -4.90 -7.71 9.15
C ASN A 5 -5.81 -6.49 8.85
N ASP A 6 -6.98 -6.45 9.47
CA ASP A 6 -8.01 -5.45 9.14
C ASP A 6 -7.54 -4.00 9.33
N THR A 7 -6.66 -3.76 10.31
CA THR A 7 -6.25 -2.41 10.69
C THR A 7 -4.78 -2.13 10.40
N ARG A 8 -3.98 -3.12 10.04
CA ARG A 8 -2.52 -3.00 9.92
C ARG A 8 -1.98 -3.83 8.77
N LEU A 9 -1.06 -3.23 8.03
CA LEU A 9 -0.20 -3.91 7.07
C LEU A 9 1.22 -3.81 7.61
N ASN A 10 1.89 -4.95 7.75
CA ASN A 10 3.31 -5.02 8.04
C ASN A 10 3.99 -5.80 6.93
N TRP A 11 4.86 -5.13 6.19
CA TRP A 11 5.60 -5.68 5.09
C TRP A 11 7.09 -5.58 5.37
N ARG A 12 7.80 -6.66 5.06
CA ARG A 12 9.25 -6.77 5.19
C ARG A 12 9.81 -7.50 3.97
N HIS A 13 10.72 -6.90 3.23
CA HIS A 13 11.28 -7.49 2.01
C HIS A 13 12.65 -6.86 1.72
N ASN A 14 13.66 -7.65 1.36
CA ASN A 14 15.02 -7.17 1.06
C ASN A 14 15.57 -6.18 2.12
N ASP A 15 15.46 -6.53 3.41
CA ASP A 15 15.80 -5.69 4.57
C ASP A 15 15.04 -4.36 4.70
N GLN A 16 14.09 -4.09 3.81
CA GLN A 16 13.16 -2.97 3.91
C GLN A 16 11.95 -3.37 4.75
N VAL A 17 11.42 -2.40 5.48
CA VAL A 17 10.18 -2.54 6.25
C VAL A 17 9.21 -1.43 5.89
N LEU A 18 7.93 -1.76 5.89
CA LEU A 18 6.83 -0.82 5.78
C LEU A 18 5.73 -1.27 6.73
N GLU A 19 5.26 -0.35 7.55
CA GLU A 19 4.12 -0.57 8.43
C GLU A 19 3.10 0.54 8.26
N LEU A 20 1.86 0.13 7.98
CA LEU A 20 0.71 0.97 7.81
C LEU A 20 -0.32 0.61 8.88
N VAL A 21 -0.93 1.61 9.51
CA VAL A 21 -2.03 1.45 10.46
C VAL A 21 -3.21 2.29 10.00
N THR A 22 -4.40 1.71 10.06
CA THR A 22 -5.66 2.37 9.72
C THR A 22 -6.00 3.40 10.78
N THR A 23 -6.33 4.59 10.32
CA THR A 23 -6.75 5.74 11.15
C THR A 23 -8.03 6.33 10.54
N GLY A 24 -8.70 7.23 11.28
CA GLY A 24 -9.91 7.90 10.77
C GLY A 24 -9.71 8.67 9.47
N ASP A 25 -8.47 9.09 9.17
CA ASP A 25 -8.12 9.94 8.01
C ASP A 25 -7.39 9.21 6.88
N GLY A 26 -7.26 7.88 6.98
CA GLY A 26 -6.56 7.03 6.00
C GLY A 26 -5.55 6.07 6.65
N LEU A 27 -4.52 5.66 5.92
CA LEU A 27 -3.46 4.78 6.45
C LEU A 27 -2.25 5.59 6.89
N LEU A 28 -1.90 5.52 8.17
CA LEU A 28 -0.69 6.14 8.72
C LEU A 28 0.51 5.20 8.56
N VAL A 29 1.59 5.70 8.00
CA VAL A 29 2.89 5.03 7.97
C VAL A 29 3.55 5.15 9.35
N THR A 30 3.55 4.07 10.11
CA THR A 30 4.18 4.03 11.44
C THR A 30 5.65 3.62 11.36
N GLN A 31 6.04 2.88 10.33
CA GLN A 31 7.43 2.51 10.03
C GLN A 31 7.64 2.48 8.52
N ALA A 32 8.76 3.02 8.04
CA ALA A 32 9.20 2.88 6.67
C ALA A 32 10.73 2.96 6.62
N SER A 33 11.36 2.10 5.81
CA SER A 33 12.79 2.21 5.51
C SER A 33 13.09 3.48 4.70
N VAL A 34 14.22 4.12 4.97
CA VAL A 34 14.61 5.40 4.34
C VAL A 34 14.74 5.30 2.82
N ALA A 35 15.26 4.17 2.32
CA ALA A 35 15.45 3.92 0.89
C ALA A 35 14.32 3.08 0.27
N LEU A 36 13.11 3.16 0.82
CA LEU A 36 11.96 2.41 0.30
C LEU A 36 11.58 2.93 -1.10
N ASP A 37 11.49 2.04 -2.09
CA ASP A 37 11.16 2.39 -3.48
C ASP A 37 9.79 3.10 -3.63
N LEU A 38 8.92 2.90 -2.64
CA LEU A 38 7.60 3.51 -2.54
C LEU A 38 7.66 4.98 -2.08
N GLN A 39 8.84 5.48 -1.70
CA GLN A 39 9.08 6.85 -1.24
C GLN A 39 8.24 7.28 -0.02
N LEU A 40 7.63 6.31 0.67
CA LEU A 40 6.91 6.54 1.91
C LEU A 40 7.88 6.77 3.06
N GLN A 41 7.49 7.66 3.95
CA GLN A 41 8.22 8.00 5.15
C GLN A 41 7.33 7.80 6.37
N ARG A 42 7.94 7.51 7.53
CA ARG A 42 7.22 7.47 8.80
C ARG A 42 6.54 8.81 9.04
N GLY A 43 5.26 8.78 9.37
CA GLY A 43 4.42 9.97 9.55
C GLY A 43 3.53 10.29 8.35
N ASP A 44 3.81 9.72 7.17
CA ASP A 44 2.95 9.89 6.00
C ASP A 44 1.56 9.30 6.25
N ARG A 45 0.54 9.97 5.75
CA ARG A 45 -0.83 9.43 5.71
C ARG A 45 -1.28 9.22 4.29
N VAL A 46 -1.47 7.96 3.89
CA VAL A 46 -2.04 7.61 2.59
C VAL A 46 -3.55 7.87 2.61
N ARG A 47 -4.01 8.75 1.71
CA ARG A 47 -5.44 9.11 1.61
C ARG A 47 -6.10 8.60 0.33
N THR A 48 -5.34 8.56 -0.77
CA THR A 48 -5.87 8.13 -2.07
C THR A 48 -4.85 7.25 -2.80
N ALA A 49 -5.34 6.24 -3.50
CA ALA A 49 -4.56 5.43 -4.45
C ALA A 49 -5.28 5.44 -5.80
N GLY A 50 -4.72 6.12 -6.78
CA GLY A 50 -5.35 6.33 -8.09
C GLY A 50 -6.67 7.07 -7.96
N ARG A 51 -7.78 6.34 -8.08
CA ARG A 51 -9.16 6.86 -7.94
C ARG A 51 -9.86 6.38 -6.67
N THR A 52 -9.19 5.57 -5.86
CA THR A 52 -9.77 4.94 -4.68
C THR A 52 -9.38 5.72 -3.43
N GLN A 53 -10.36 6.18 -2.67
CA GLN A 53 -10.13 6.73 -1.34
C GLN A 53 -9.74 5.60 -0.38
N ILE A 54 -8.64 5.80 0.32
CA ILE A 54 -8.07 4.81 1.23
C ILE A 54 -8.51 5.15 2.65
N THR A 55 -9.33 4.29 3.21
CA THR A 55 -9.79 4.35 4.62
C THR A 55 -9.48 3.07 5.39
N ALA A 56 -9.00 2.03 4.71
CA ALA A 56 -8.64 0.74 5.28
C ALA A 56 -7.53 0.07 4.45
N VAL A 57 -6.84 -0.89 5.05
CA VAL A 57 -5.76 -1.65 4.38
C VAL A 57 -6.31 -2.41 3.16
N ALA A 58 -7.52 -2.95 3.25
CA ALA A 58 -8.17 -3.64 2.14
C ALA A 58 -8.32 -2.74 0.90
N HIS A 59 -8.73 -1.48 1.09
CA HIS A 59 -8.89 -0.53 -0.02
C HIS A 59 -7.57 -0.26 -0.74
N LEU A 60 -6.46 -0.21 0.01
CA LEU A 60 -5.13 -0.06 -0.59
C LEU A 60 -4.80 -1.27 -1.45
N LEU A 61 -4.94 -2.48 -0.91
CA LEU A 61 -4.64 -3.71 -1.65
C LEU A 61 -5.50 -3.85 -2.91
N ASP A 62 -6.78 -3.51 -2.82
CA ASP A 62 -7.69 -3.57 -3.96
C ASP A 62 -7.36 -2.52 -5.02
N ALA A 63 -6.97 -1.31 -4.62
CA ALA A 63 -6.51 -0.29 -5.57
C ALA A 63 -5.22 -0.72 -6.30
N LEU A 64 -4.27 -1.32 -5.57
CA LEU A 64 -3.04 -1.87 -6.16
C LEU A 64 -3.32 -3.03 -7.11
N ARG A 65 -4.25 -3.93 -6.77
CA ARG A 65 -4.70 -5.02 -7.66
C ARG A 65 -5.40 -4.47 -8.91
N ALA A 66 -6.26 -3.48 -8.76
CA ALA A 66 -6.98 -2.85 -9.86
C ALA A 66 -6.04 -2.14 -10.85
N ALA A 67 -4.87 -1.66 -10.38
CA ALA A 67 -3.84 -1.14 -11.26
C ALA A 67 -3.22 -2.21 -12.17
N ALA A 68 -3.38 -3.51 -11.85
CA ALA A 68 -3.00 -4.65 -12.69
C ALA A 68 -1.55 -4.58 -13.22
N GLY A 69 -0.60 -4.18 -12.37
CA GLY A 69 0.80 -4.05 -12.76
C GLY A 69 1.12 -2.79 -13.57
N LYS A 70 0.28 -1.75 -13.48
CA LYS A 70 0.56 -0.41 -14.02
C LYS A 70 1.00 0.56 -12.93
N PRO A 71 1.72 1.63 -13.26
CA PRO A 71 2.02 2.67 -12.29
C PRO A 71 0.75 3.27 -11.69
N ILE A 72 0.75 3.51 -10.37
CA ILE A 72 -0.38 4.11 -9.65
C ILE A 72 0.10 5.36 -8.90
N VAL A 73 -0.71 6.41 -8.95
CA VAL A 73 -0.45 7.65 -8.21
C VAL A 73 -1.06 7.55 -6.82
N MET A 74 -0.23 7.69 -5.80
CA MET A 74 -0.61 7.70 -4.40
C MET A 74 -0.63 9.14 -3.90
N GLU A 75 -1.73 9.55 -3.28
CA GLU A 75 -1.80 10.83 -2.58
C GLU A 75 -1.58 10.60 -1.10
N VAL A 76 -0.51 11.21 -0.57
CA VAL A 76 -0.12 11.11 0.82
C VAL A 76 -0.06 12.49 1.46
N LEU A 77 -0.37 12.58 2.75
CA LEU A 77 -0.19 13.78 3.55
C LEU A 77 1.07 13.60 4.39
N ARG A 78 2.10 14.41 4.13
CA ARG A 78 3.36 14.44 4.87
C ARG A 78 3.50 15.80 5.54
N ASP A 79 3.58 15.84 6.86
CA ASP A 79 3.70 17.07 7.65
C ASP A 79 2.64 18.15 7.30
N GLY A 80 1.43 17.70 6.95
CA GLY A 80 0.32 18.58 6.55
C GLY A 80 0.32 18.99 5.06
N VAL A 81 1.33 18.60 4.29
CA VAL A 81 1.43 18.86 2.84
C VAL A 81 0.96 17.64 2.06
N GLN A 82 0.07 17.84 1.09
CA GLN A 82 -0.35 16.78 0.18
C GLN A 82 0.71 16.57 -0.90
N LEU A 83 1.24 15.34 -0.97
CA LEU A 83 2.23 14.90 -1.94
C LEU A 83 1.62 13.82 -2.84
N ARG A 84 2.11 13.78 -4.08
CA ARG A 84 1.77 12.75 -5.06
C ARG A 84 2.99 11.89 -5.32
N LEU A 85 2.93 10.63 -4.93
CA LEU A 85 3.97 9.64 -5.17
C LEU A 85 3.53 8.73 -6.30
N THR A 86 4.40 8.48 -7.29
CA THR A 86 4.08 7.52 -8.36
C THR A 86 4.76 6.21 -8.04
N TRP A 87 3.98 5.16 -7.77
CA TRP A 87 4.51 3.83 -7.51
C TRP A 87 4.55 3.02 -8.80
N ALA A 88 5.74 2.56 -9.16
CA ALA A 88 5.89 1.60 -10.24
C ALA A 88 5.36 0.23 -9.80
N ALA A 89 4.89 -0.55 -10.78
CA ALA A 89 4.38 -1.89 -10.55
C ALA A 89 5.36 -2.80 -9.80
N ALA A 90 6.65 -2.73 -10.17
CA ALA A 90 7.70 -3.49 -9.51
C ALA A 90 7.86 -3.11 -8.02
N SER A 91 7.62 -1.85 -7.66
CA SER A 91 7.79 -1.35 -6.29
C SER A 91 6.69 -1.85 -5.36
N TYR A 92 5.43 -1.90 -5.82
CA TYR A 92 4.31 -2.33 -4.99
C TYR A 92 3.94 -3.81 -5.16
N ALA A 93 4.44 -4.51 -6.19
CA ALA A 93 4.17 -5.94 -6.39
C ALA A 93 4.46 -6.81 -5.14
N PRO A 94 5.54 -6.58 -4.36
CA PRO A 94 5.79 -7.37 -3.15
C PRO A 94 4.80 -7.10 -2.00
N LEU A 95 4.00 -6.03 -2.07
CA LEU A 95 2.94 -5.71 -1.09
C LEU A 95 1.65 -6.47 -1.38
N LEU A 96 1.50 -7.01 -2.58
CA LEU A 96 0.32 -7.77 -2.95
C LEU A 96 0.51 -9.23 -2.51
N PRO A 97 -0.37 -9.78 -1.65
CA PRO A 97 -0.35 -11.20 -1.41
C PRO A 97 -0.64 -11.93 -2.72
N PRO A 98 0.03 -13.07 -2.99
CA PRO A 98 -0.24 -13.84 -4.20
C PRO A 98 -1.73 -14.17 -4.26
N ILE A 99 -2.35 -13.87 -5.39
CA ILE A 99 -3.74 -14.24 -5.63
C ILE A 99 -3.72 -15.76 -5.71
N ALA A 100 -4.30 -16.44 -4.71
CA ALA A 100 -4.50 -17.87 -4.80
C ALA A 100 -5.30 -18.12 -6.10
N PRO A 101 -4.85 -19.04 -6.98
CA PRO A 101 -5.63 -19.36 -8.16
C PRO A 101 -7.03 -19.76 -7.70
N LEU A 102 -8.05 -19.11 -8.25
CA LEU A 102 -9.44 -19.50 -8.00
C LEU A 102 -9.55 -21.00 -8.29
N PRO A 103 -10.13 -21.82 -7.38
CA PRO A 103 -10.39 -23.21 -7.70
C PRO A 103 -11.20 -23.27 -9.00
N PRO A 104 -10.92 -24.20 -9.92
CA PRO A 104 -11.68 -24.32 -11.15
C PRO A 104 -13.16 -24.50 -10.77
N THR A 105 -14.02 -23.64 -11.30
CA THR A 105 -15.47 -23.81 -11.20
C THR A 105 -15.82 -25.19 -11.75
N PRO A 106 -16.44 -26.10 -10.97
CA PRO A 106 -16.90 -27.35 -11.53
C PRO A 106 -17.94 -27.04 -12.62
N ARG A 107 -17.69 -27.58 -13.81
CA ARG A 107 -18.61 -27.50 -14.95
C ARG A 107 -19.77 -28.48 -14.73
#